data_AF-A0A433INM7-F1
#
_entry.id   AF-A0A433INM7-F1
#
_cell.length_a   1.000
_cell.length_b   1.000
_cell.length_c   1.000
_cell.angle_alpha   90.00
_cell.angle_beta   90.00
_cell.angle_gamma   90.00
#
_symmetry.space_group_name_H-M   'P 1'
#
loop_
_entity.id
_entity.type
_entity.pdbx_description
1 polymer ?
#
loop_
_entity_poly.entity_id
_entity_poly.type
_entity_poly.pdbx_seq_one_letter_code
_entity_poly.pdbx_strand_id
1 'polypeptide(L)' 'MPAGRYAPSPTGSLHLGNLRTALVAWLAARATDRAFLLRIEDLDRVRSGAEAGQRADL' A
#
# COMPACT_ATOMS: atom_id res chain seq x y z
N MET A 1 -9.48 -15.00 -7.91
CA MET A 1 -9.87 -13.89 -7.00
C MET A 1 -8.65 -13.43 -6.21
N PRO A 2 -8.33 -12.13 -6.11
CA PRO A 2 -7.22 -11.66 -5.27
C PRO A 2 -7.50 -11.94 -3.78
N ALA A 3 -6.47 -12.30 -2.99
CA ALA A 3 -6.59 -12.52 -1.53
C ALA A 3 -5.99 -11.38 -0.68
N GLY A 4 -5.34 -10.41 -1.29
CA GLY A 4 -4.78 -9.26 -0.59
C GLY A 4 -4.77 -8.03 -1.46
N ARG A 5 -5.19 -6.89 -0.89
CA ARG A 5 -4.94 -5.57 -1.46
C ARG A 5 -4.31 -4.67 -0.40
N TYR A 6 -3.35 -3.87 -0.82
CA TYR A 6 -2.80 -2.79 -0.03
C TYR A 6 -3.06 -1.48 -0.77
N ALA A 7 -3.79 -0.57 -0.13
CA ALA A 7 -4.24 0.66 -0.75
C ALA A 7 -3.85 1.87 0.11
N PRO A 8 -2.58 2.32 0.07
CA PRO A 8 -2.16 3.47 0.84
C PRO A 8 -2.64 4.78 0.17
N SER A 9 -3.08 5.74 0.99
CA SER A 9 -3.31 7.12 0.56
C SER A 9 -2.00 7.92 0.64
N PRO A 10 -1.69 8.80 -0.33
CA PRO A 10 -0.45 9.57 -0.38
C PRO A 10 -0.45 10.78 0.55
N THR A 11 -0.77 10.57 1.83
CA THR A 11 -0.86 11.64 2.83
C THR A 11 0.46 11.93 3.54
N GLY A 12 1.49 11.11 3.33
CA GLY A 12 2.82 11.25 3.93
C GLY A 12 3.66 9.97 3.84
N SER A 13 4.76 9.93 4.58
CA SER A 13 5.67 8.77 4.65
C SER A 13 4.99 7.50 5.13
N LEU A 14 5.44 6.35 4.64
CA LEU A 14 4.94 5.06 5.10
C LEU A 14 5.41 4.78 6.53
N HIS A 15 4.47 4.72 7.48
CA HIS A 15 4.77 4.32 8.84
C HIS A 15 4.71 2.79 9.00
N LEU A 16 5.31 2.28 10.08
CA LEU A 16 5.43 0.84 10.38
C LEU A 16 4.09 0.08 10.36
N GLY A 17 3.01 0.75 10.77
CA GLY A 17 1.66 0.17 10.74
C GLY A 17 1.17 -0.11 9.32
N ASN A 18 1.50 0.76 8.37
CA ASN A 18 1.16 0.59 6.97
C ASN A 18 1.98 -0.56 6.34
N LEU A 19 3.28 -0.61 6.64
CA LEU A 19 4.16 -1.70 6.23
C LEU A 19 3.69 -3.07 6.76
N ARG A 20 3.31 -3.13 8.05
CA ARG A 20 2.75 -4.36 8.65
C ARG A 20 1.50 -4.82 7.91
N THR A 21 0.61 -3.90 7.57
CA THR A 21 -0.63 -4.21 6.84
C THR A 21 -0.32 -4.74 5.44
N ALA A 22 0.59 -4.09 4.70
CA ALA A 22 1.05 -4.55 3.40
C ALA A 22 1.66 -5.95 3.46
N LEU A 23 2.52 -6.20 4.46
CA LEU A 23 3.20 -7.48 4.64
C LEU A 23 2.22 -8.62 4.94
N VAL A 24 1.24 -8.41 5.82
CA VAL A 24 0.23 -9.43 6.13
C VAL A 24 -0.63 -9.74 4.91
N ALA A 25 -1.04 -8.72 4.16
CA ALA A 25 -1.83 -8.91 2.94
C ALA A 25 -1.02 -9.63 1.84
N TRP A 26 0.27 -9.32 1.71
CA TRP A 26 1.18 -10.01 0.78
C TRP A 26 1.41 -11.47 1.18
N LEU A 27 1.69 -11.74 2.46
CA LEU A 27 1.87 -13.10 2.96
C LEU A 27 0.61 -13.96 2.76
N ALA A 28 -0.58 -13.41 2.99
CA ALA A 28 -1.85 -14.12 2.79
C ALA A 28 -2.08 -14.47 1.30
N ALA A 29 -1.77 -13.53 0.39
CA ALA A 29 -1.85 -13.77 -1.05
C ALA A 29 -0.84 -14.85 -1.48
N ARG A 30 0.40 -14.78 -0.99
CA ARG A 30 1.46 -15.75 -1.31
C ARG A 30 1.20 -17.14 -0.74
N ALA A 31 0.65 -17.24 0.47
CA ALA A 31 0.31 -18.52 1.10
C ALA A 31 -0.85 -19.24 0.41
N THR A 32 -1.66 -18.53 -0.37
CA THR A 32 -2.82 -19.07 -1.09
C THR A 32 -2.67 -19.06 -2.61
N ASP A 33 -1.46 -18.79 -3.11
CA ASP A 33 -1.13 -18.65 -4.53
C ASP A 33 -2.08 -17.72 -5.29
N ARG A 34 -2.42 -16.58 -4.68
CA ARG A 34 -3.29 -15.56 -5.26
C ARG A 34 -2.53 -14.28 -5.50
N ALA A 35 -3.06 -13.47 -6.41
CA ALA A 35 -2.53 -12.14 -6.69
C ALA A 35 -2.64 -11.22 -5.46
N PHE A 36 -1.56 -10.47 -5.22
CA PHE A 36 -1.51 -9.32 -4.32
C PHE A 36 -1.65 -8.04 -5.15
N LEU A 37 -2.53 -7.12 -4.75
CA LEU A 37 -2.80 -5.88 -5.48
C LEU A 37 -2.32 -4.67 -4.67
N LEU A 38 -1.57 -3.78 -5.32
CA LEU A 38 -1.18 -2.48 -4.81
C LEU A 38 -1.99 -1.39 -5.53
N ARG A 39 -2.65 -0.50 -4.78
CA ARG A 39 -3.39 0.64 -5.35
C ARG A 39 -3.12 1.92 -4.56
N ILE A 40 -2.47 2.90 -5.17
CA ILE A 40 -2.37 4.22 -4.55
C ILE A 40 -3.73 4.92 -4.65
N GLU A 41 -4.29 5.37 -3.52
CA GLU A 41 -5.56 6.12 -3.50
C GLU A 41 -5.31 7.63 -3.40
N ASP A 42 -5.22 8.30 -4.54
CA ASP A 42 -4.91 9.74 -4.67
C ASP A 42 -6.14 10.66 -4.67
N LEU A 43 -7.28 10.18 -4.19
CA LEU A 43 -8.56 10.91 -4.26
C LEU A 43 -8.59 12.16 -3.37
N ASP A 44 -7.71 12.22 -2.35
CA ASP A 44 -7.60 13.35 -1.44
C ASP A 44 -6.66 14.42 -1.99
N ARG A 45 -6.99 15.69 -1.72
CA ARG A 45 -6.11 16.82 -2.02
C ARG A 45 -4.88 16.76 -1.11
N VAL A 46 -3.89 15.99 -1.53
CA VAL A 46 -2.66 15.72 -0.78
C VAL A 46 -1.66 16.86 -0.90
N ARG A 47 -0.81 16.98 0.13
CA ARG A 47 0.24 18.00 0.16
C ARG A 47 1.19 17.77 -1.02
N SER A 48 1.61 18.83 -1.72
CA SER A 48 2.53 18.72 -2.86
C SER A 48 3.78 17.91 -2.47
N GLY A 49 4.06 16.83 -3.22
CA GLY A 49 5.22 15.94 -2.98
C GLY A 49 4.96 14.72 -2.09
N ALA A 50 3.79 14.60 -1.47
CA ALA A 50 3.48 13.47 -0.58
C ALA A 50 3.41 12.12 -1.30
N GLU A 51 2.89 12.08 -2.53
CA GLU A 51 2.88 10.88 -3.36
C GLU A 51 4.30 10.44 -3.76
N ALA A 52 5.17 11.38 -4.11
CA ALA A 52 6.56 11.09 -4.50
C ALA A 52 7.35 10.50 -3.33
N GLY A 53 7.19 11.06 -2.12
CA GLY A 53 7.78 10.49 -0.91
C GLY A 53 7.26 9.08 -0.62
N GLN A 54 5.94 8.88 -0.72
CA GLN A 54 5.36 7.57 -0.48
C GLN A 54 5.77 6.51 -1.51
N ARG A 55 5.91 6.88 -2.79
CA ARG A 55 6.43 5.97 -3.83
C ARG A 55 7.88 5.58 -3.60
N ALA A 56 8.69 6.46 -3.03
CA ALA A 56 10.08 6.14 -2.68
C ALA A 56 10.19 5.17 -1.50
N ASP A 57 9.15 5.08 -0.67
CA ASP A 57 9.08 4.16 0.47
C ASP A 57 8.55 2.75 0.10
N LEU A 58 8.03 2.55 -1.12
CA LEU A 58 7.50 1.28 -1.64
C LEU A 58 8.57 0.47 -2.37
#